data_AF-A0A3B4GYV7-F1
#
_entry.id   AF-A0A3B4GYV7-F1
#
_cell.length_a   1.000
_cell.length_b   1.000
_cell.length_c   1.000
_cell.angle_alpha   90.00
_cell.angle_beta   90.00
_cell.angle_gamma   90.00
#
_symmetry.space_group_name_H-M   'P 1'
#
loop_
_entity.id
_entity.type
_entity.pdbx_description
1 polymer ?
#
loop_
_entity_poly.entity_id
_entity_poly.type
_entity_poly.pdbx_seq_one_letter_code
_entity_poly.pdbx_strand_id
1 'polypeptide(L)'
;MEVTPYPHPNYPNVTLWDLPGIGTTRFPADKYLKLVGFQKFDFFIIISDTRFRENDVKLAQEIQKMKKKFYFVRSKIDNNMRAEGRKKDFNEDEALTKIREYCIKGLRGLGIESPQVFLVSSFELHLYNFPLLHQTLDRDLPAHKRDALLRAMPNFNPEIISKKKQALKSRIKYWATLSAAGAAVPVPGLSIDVDLAMLVGVVTEYVFAFGLDIQSLKRLSARTGVPYADLRAVIISPLAAVEISIHLLIKVIVQLGSVAALMAAEEVFRWIPIIGIPIAMGLSFTTTYRILNLFLDKLADDAQRVFERALV
;
A
#
# COMPACT_ATOMS: atom_id res chain seq x y z
N MET A 1 -10.01 -10.55 25.10
CA MET A 1 -9.41 -10.32 23.77
C MET A 1 -9.09 -11.65 23.16
N GLU A 2 -9.31 -11.78 21.86
CA GLU A 2 -9.00 -12.96 21.05
C GLU A 2 -8.04 -12.53 19.94
N VAL A 3 -7.34 -13.50 19.35
CA VAL A 3 -6.44 -13.24 18.21
C VAL A 3 -7.31 -12.90 16.99
N THR A 4 -7.35 -11.63 16.62
CA THR A 4 -8.32 -11.12 15.64
C THR A 4 -7.63 -10.73 14.32
N PRO A 5 -8.02 -11.31 13.18
CA PRO A 5 -7.48 -10.93 11.87
C PRO A 5 -8.18 -9.69 11.31
N TYR A 6 -7.39 -8.80 10.71
CA TYR A 6 -7.83 -7.63 9.95
C TYR A 6 -7.19 -7.67 8.55
N PRO A 7 -7.85 -8.31 7.57
CA PRO A 7 -7.35 -8.34 6.20
C PRO A 7 -7.38 -6.94 5.58
N HIS A 8 -6.38 -6.62 4.75
CA HIS A 8 -6.36 -5.33 4.07
C HIS A 8 -7.54 -5.24 3.08
N PRO A 9 -8.31 -4.14 3.07
CA PRO A 9 -9.55 -4.02 2.28
C PRO A 9 -9.37 -4.33 0.78
N ASN A 10 -8.27 -3.87 0.20
CA ASN A 10 -7.97 -4.04 -1.22
C ASN A 10 -6.98 -5.20 -1.51
N TYR A 11 -6.37 -5.79 -0.47
CA TYR A 11 -5.29 -6.77 -0.60
C TYR A 11 -5.43 -7.85 0.49
N PRO A 12 -6.45 -8.73 0.42
CA PRO A 12 -6.80 -9.65 1.51
C PRO A 12 -5.69 -10.66 1.85
N ASN A 13 -4.71 -10.84 0.97
CA ASN A 13 -3.50 -11.62 1.22
C ASN A 13 -2.51 -10.95 2.20
N VAL A 14 -2.74 -9.69 2.58
CA VAL A 14 -2.03 -8.97 3.64
C VAL A 14 -2.97 -8.80 4.82
N THR A 15 -2.63 -9.38 5.96
CA THR A 15 -3.48 -9.37 7.17
C THR A 15 -2.70 -8.83 8.36
N LEU A 16 -3.25 -7.82 9.02
CA LEU A 16 -2.80 -7.40 10.34
C LEU A 16 -3.53 -8.22 11.40
N TRP A 17 -2.81 -8.71 12.39
CA TRP A 17 -3.40 -9.50 13.47
C TRP A 17 -3.26 -8.74 14.77
N ASP A 18 -4.39 -8.46 15.42
CA ASP A 18 -4.39 -7.93 16.77
C ASP A 18 -4.24 -9.10 17.75
N LEU A 19 -3.20 -9.00 18.57
CA LEU A 19 -2.80 -10.06 19.49
C LEU A 19 -3.10 -9.63 20.92
N PRO A 20 -3.69 -10.52 21.74
CA PRO A 20 -4.01 -10.20 23.12
C PRO A 20 -2.74 -9.98 23.95
N GLY A 21 -2.80 -9.10 24.95
CA GLY A 21 -1.67 -8.90 25.87
C GLY A 21 -1.23 -10.21 26.54
N ILE A 22 0.08 -10.50 26.49
CA ILE A 22 0.69 -11.64 27.16
C ILE A 22 0.67 -11.44 28.69
N GLY A 23 0.49 -12.53 29.43
CA GLY A 23 0.48 -12.52 30.90
C GLY A 23 -0.88 -12.22 31.53
N THR A 24 -1.96 -12.25 30.75
CA THR A 24 -3.34 -12.20 31.29
C THR A 24 -3.81 -13.59 31.72
N THR A 25 -4.86 -13.67 32.53
CA THR A 25 -5.44 -14.96 32.98
C THR A 25 -5.82 -15.89 31.83
N ARG A 26 -6.24 -15.35 30.68
CA ARG A 26 -6.58 -16.10 29.46
C ARG A 26 -5.37 -16.37 28.55
N PHE A 27 -4.29 -15.62 28.71
CA PHE A 27 -3.07 -15.72 27.91
C PHE A 27 -1.81 -15.80 28.80
N PRO A 28 -1.64 -16.90 29.59
CA PRO A 28 -0.41 -17.13 30.35
C PRO A 28 0.81 -17.18 29.44
N ALA A 29 1.95 -16.65 29.88
CA ALA A 29 3.14 -16.52 29.04
C ALA A 29 3.66 -17.87 28.51
N ASP A 30 3.57 -18.93 29.31
CA ASP A 30 3.97 -20.30 28.98
C ASP A 30 3.06 -20.97 27.92
N LYS A 31 1.80 -20.54 27.82
CA LYS A 31 0.81 -21.08 26.87
C LYS A 31 0.56 -20.15 25.68
N TYR A 32 1.02 -18.90 25.75
CA TYR A 32 0.77 -17.85 24.77
C TYR A 32 1.15 -18.28 23.35
N LEU A 33 2.33 -18.90 23.21
CA LEU A 33 2.85 -19.37 21.93
C LEU A 33 1.94 -20.38 21.22
N LYS A 34 1.41 -21.34 21.98
CA LYS A 34 0.51 -22.38 21.45
C LYS A 34 -0.85 -21.80 21.09
N LEU A 35 -1.39 -20.93 21.94
CA LEU A 35 -2.72 -20.34 21.77
C LEU A 35 -2.79 -19.41 20.55
N VAL A 36 -1.73 -18.65 20.28
CA VAL A 36 -1.71 -17.63 19.23
C VAL A 36 -1.29 -18.20 17.87
N GLY A 37 -0.58 -19.33 17.85
CA GLY A 37 -0.18 -20.01 16.62
C GLY A 37 0.86 -19.21 15.82
N PHE A 38 1.99 -18.88 16.45
CA PHE A 38 2.99 -17.93 15.94
C PHE A 38 3.59 -18.23 14.56
N GLN A 39 3.55 -19.48 14.10
CA GLN A 39 4.10 -19.89 12.81
C GLN A 39 3.43 -19.20 11.61
N LYS A 40 2.17 -18.77 11.76
CA LYS A 40 1.40 -18.14 10.69
C LYS A 40 1.81 -16.70 10.37
N PHE A 41 2.67 -16.07 11.18
CA PHE A 41 3.08 -14.68 11.00
C PHE A 41 4.45 -14.55 10.35
N ASP A 42 4.59 -13.54 9.50
CA ASP A 42 5.86 -13.18 8.87
C ASP A 42 6.80 -12.45 9.83
N PHE A 43 6.26 -11.47 10.57
CA PHE A 43 6.98 -10.72 11.61
C PHE A 43 6.01 -10.20 12.68
N PHE A 44 6.56 -9.67 13.76
CA PHE A 44 5.81 -9.14 14.91
C PHE A 44 6.12 -7.67 15.15
N ILE A 45 5.10 -6.90 15.50
CA ILE A 45 5.25 -5.49 15.88
C ILE A 45 4.77 -5.35 17.32
N ILE A 46 5.67 -4.96 18.22
CA ILE A 46 5.39 -4.75 19.63
C ILE A 46 5.22 -3.25 19.85
N ILE A 47 3.98 -2.81 20.09
CA ILE A 47 3.63 -1.39 20.16
C ILE A 47 3.48 -0.96 21.62
N SER A 48 4.10 0.16 22.00
CA SER A 48 3.87 0.84 23.28
C SER A 48 3.70 2.35 23.09
N ASP A 49 2.92 2.98 23.94
CA ASP A 49 2.66 4.43 23.94
C ASP A 49 3.35 5.19 25.08
N THR A 50 4.19 4.51 25.87
CA THR A 50 4.95 5.10 26.97
C THR A 50 6.30 4.41 27.14
N ARG A 51 6.29 3.20 27.71
CA ARG A 51 7.47 2.38 27.96
C ARG A 51 7.18 0.92 27.62
N PHE A 52 8.20 0.20 27.23
CA PHE A 52 8.11 -1.26 27.11
C PHE A 52 8.14 -1.89 28.50
N ARG A 53 7.23 -2.83 28.73
CA ARG A 53 7.04 -3.53 30.01
C ARG A 53 7.71 -4.91 29.94
N GLU A 54 7.84 -5.55 31.10
CA GLU A 54 8.37 -6.93 31.18
C GLU A 54 7.62 -7.91 30.28
N ASN A 55 6.29 -7.75 30.17
CA ASN A 55 5.47 -8.58 29.29
C ASN A 55 5.84 -8.41 27.82
N ASP A 56 6.14 -7.19 27.37
CA ASP A 56 6.58 -6.91 25.99
C ASP A 56 7.91 -7.60 25.70
N VAL A 57 8.81 -7.62 26.67
CA VAL A 57 10.12 -8.26 26.55
C VAL A 57 10.02 -9.78 26.60
N LYS A 58 9.17 -10.35 27.47
CA LYS A 58 8.86 -11.79 27.48
C LYS A 58 8.34 -12.22 26.11
N LEU A 59 7.43 -11.45 25.51
CA LEU A 59 6.93 -11.71 24.16
C LEU A 59 8.08 -11.68 23.13
N ALA A 60 8.93 -10.65 23.15
CA ALA A 60 10.07 -10.54 22.25
C ALA A 60 11.04 -11.73 22.37
N GLN A 61 11.34 -12.17 23.59
CA GLN A 61 12.21 -13.33 23.86
C GLN A 61 11.61 -14.63 23.31
N GLU A 62 10.30 -14.84 23.49
CA GLU A 62 9.62 -16.01 22.91
C GLU A 62 9.61 -15.96 21.37
N ILE A 63 9.45 -14.79 20.75
CA ILE A 63 9.57 -14.61 19.29
C ILE A 63 10.99 -14.92 18.81
N GLN A 64 12.00 -14.49 19.57
CA GLN A 64 13.42 -14.72 19.24
C GLN A 64 13.78 -16.21 19.27
N LYS A 65 13.26 -16.98 20.25
CA LYS A 65 13.42 -18.45 20.32
C LYS A 65 12.89 -19.14 19.05
N MET A 66 11.84 -18.57 18.44
CA MET A 66 11.27 -19.05 17.18
C MET A 66 12.03 -18.58 15.93
N LYS A 67 13.14 -17.84 16.09
CA LYS A 67 13.93 -17.25 14.99
C LYS A 67 13.09 -16.32 14.08
N LYS A 68 12.00 -15.76 14.61
CA LYS A 68 11.15 -14.80 13.91
C LYS A 68 11.62 -13.37 14.22
N LYS A 69 11.33 -12.44 13.30
CA LYS A 69 11.67 -11.04 13.45
C LYS A 69 10.59 -10.30 14.25
N PHE A 70 11.01 -9.38 15.10
CA PHE A 70 10.13 -8.48 15.82
C PHE A 70 10.69 -7.06 15.82
N TYR A 71 9.79 -6.08 15.96
CA TYR A 71 10.14 -4.66 15.95
C TYR A 71 9.42 -3.95 17.09
N PHE A 72 10.15 -3.13 17.84
CA PHE A 72 9.55 -2.30 18.89
C PHE A 72 9.13 -0.96 18.31
N VAL A 73 7.85 -0.62 18.46
CA VAL A 73 7.27 0.62 17.94
C VAL A 73 6.76 1.46 19.11
N ARG A 74 7.38 2.63 19.30
CA ARG A 74 6.92 3.64 20.25
C ARG A 74 5.96 4.58 19.50
N SER A 75 4.67 4.39 19.75
CA SER A 75 3.56 5.15 19.13
C SER A 75 3.33 6.51 19.79
N LYS A 76 2.36 7.31 19.31
CA LYS A 76 1.91 8.58 19.94
C LYS A 76 3.02 9.63 20.12
N ILE A 77 4.02 9.64 19.23
CA ILE A 77 5.14 10.61 19.31
C ILE A 77 4.65 12.05 19.09
N ASP A 78 3.61 12.23 18.28
CA ASP A 78 2.88 13.48 18.10
C ASP A 78 2.45 14.10 19.45
N ASN A 79 1.88 13.30 20.36
CA ASN A 79 1.51 13.78 21.70
C ASN A 79 2.72 14.12 22.56
N ASN A 80 3.80 13.35 22.44
CA ASN A 80 5.04 13.64 23.15
C ASN A 80 5.63 14.99 22.68
N MET A 81 5.68 15.23 21.38
CA MET A 81 6.20 16.49 20.83
C MET A 81 5.31 17.68 21.18
N ARG A 82 3.97 17.53 21.16
CA ARG A 82 3.05 18.59 21.63
C ARG A 82 3.22 18.94 23.11
N ALA A 83 3.54 17.97 23.95
CA ALA A 83 3.78 18.20 25.38
C ALA A 83 5.14 18.89 25.61
N GLU A 84 6.19 18.43 24.95
CA GLU A 84 7.54 19.00 25.05
C GLU A 84 7.62 20.40 24.43
N GLY A 85 6.89 20.67 23.35
CA GLY A 85 6.82 21.96 22.67
C GLY A 85 6.26 23.12 23.52
N ARG A 86 5.73 22.84 24.71
CA ARG A 86 5.33 23.88 25.69
C ARG A 86 6.51 24.44 26.46
N LYS A 87 7.69 23.81 26.37
CA LYS A 87 8.93 24.26 27.02
C LYS A 87 9.60 25.35 26.19
N LYS A 88 10.23 26.30 26.86
CA LYS A 88 10.83 27.49 26.22
C LYS A 88 12.06 27.15 25.36
N ASP A 89 12.74 26.05 25.69
CA ASP A 89 13.98 25.54 25.10
C ASP A 89 13.76 24.25 24.28
N PHE A 90 12.54 24.04 23.77
CA PHE A 90 12.19 22.81 23.05
C PHE A 90 13.06 22.59 21.81
N ASN A 91 13.69 21.42 21.75
CA ASN A 91 14.34 20.87 20.58
C ASN A 91 13.75 19.49 20.28
N GLU A 92 13.14 19.33 19.10
CA GLU A 92 12.46 18.09 18.70
C GLU A 92 13.44 16.91 18.58
N ASP A 93 14.60 17.11 17.96
CA ASP A 93 15.61 16.05 17.79
C ASP A 93 16.16 15.56 19.12
N GLU A 94 16.39 16.47 20.07
CA GLU A 94 16.82 16.13 21.42
C GLU A 94 15.74 15.36 22.17
N ALA A 95 14.47 15.77 22.08
CA ALA A 95 13.34 15.08 22.69
C ALA A 95 13.17 13.67 22.13
N LEU A 96 13.23 13.51 20.79
CA LEU A 96 13.18 12.21 20.13
C LEU A 96 14.34 11.31 20.55
N THR A 97 15.56 11.86 20.63
CA THR A 97 16.75 11.13 21.08
C THR A 97 16.58 10.63 22.51
N LYS A 98 16.15 11.49 23.43
CA LYS A 98 15.86 11.13 24.83
C LYS A 98 14.82 10.01 24.93
N ILE A 99 13.73 10.09 24.18
CA ILE A 99 12.67 9.05 24.17
C ILE A 99 13.24 7.73 23.63
N ARG A 100 14.01 7.77 22.54
CA ARG A 100 14.63 6.59 21.94
C ARG A 100 15.60 5.92 22.91
N GLU A 101 16.50 6.69 23.51
CA GLU A 101 17.48 6.19 24.47
C GLU A 101 16.81 5.60 25.70
N TYR A 102 15.76 6.24 26.23
CA TYR A 102 14.97 5.72 27.33
C TYR A 102 14.38 4.33 27.01
N CYS A 103 13.80 4.17 25.81
CA CYS A 103 13.29 2.88 25.35
C CYS A 103 14.40 1.83 25.23
N ILE A 104 15.55 2.18 24.62
CA ILE A 104 16.68 1.28 24.44
C ILE A 104 17.26 0.84 25.80
N LYS A 105 17.44 1.77 26.74
CA LYS A 105 17.92 1.47 28.10
C LYS A 105 16.98 0.53 28.83
N GLY A 106 15.66 0.79 28.77
CA GLY A 106 14.65 -0.07 29.37
C GLY A 106 14.67 -1.49 28.79
N LEU A 107 14.72 -1.62 27.46
CA LEU A 107 14.76 -2.92 26.79
C LEU A 107 16.05 -3.70 27.10
N ARG A 108 17.20 -3.02 27.13
CA ARG A 108 18.48 -3.64 27.53
C ARG A 108 18.47 -4.11 28.97
N GLY A 109 17.94 -3.29 29.89
CA GLY A 109 17.80 -3.66 31.30
C GLY A 109 16.88 -4.87 31.53
N LEU A 110 15.98 -5.16 30.59
CA LEU A 110 15.09 -6.31 30.61
C LEU A 110 15.63 -7.52 29.80
N GLY A 111 16.83 -7.43 29.24
CA GLY A 111 17.51 -8.55 28.57
C GLY A 111 17.38 -8.61 27.05
N ILE A 112 17.04 -7.50 26.37
CA ILE A 112 17.15 -7.39 24.91
C ILE A 112 18.48 -6.71 24.55
N GLU A 113 19.42 -7.47 23.98
CA GLU A 113 20.78 -6.97 23.69
C GLU A 113 20.81 -5.85 22.63
N SER A 114 20.09 -6.05 21.52
CA SER A 114 20.07 -5.11 20.38
C SER A 114 18.64 -4.72 19.98
N PRO A 115 17.97 -3.85 20.75
CA PRO A 115 16.60 -3.45 20.48
C PRO A 115 16.51 -2.53 19.26
N GLN A 116 15.69 -2.92 18.28
CA GLN A 116 15.29 -2.03 17.19
C GLN A 116 14.00 -1.28 17.57
N VAL A 117 14.14 0.01 17.88
CA VAL A 117 13.04 0.88 18.27
C VAL A 117 12.72 1.86 17.15
N PHE A 118 11.44 1.98 16.80
CA PHE A 118 10.91 2.95 15.82
C PHE A 118 9.95 3.89 16.52
N LEU A 119 10.24 5.19 16.47
CA LEU A 119 9.36 6.24 16.99
C LEU A 119 8.38 6.63 15.87
N VAL A 120 7.06 6.52 16.10
CA VAL A 120 6.05 6.78 15.06
C VAL A 120 4.84 7.58 15.58
N SER A 121 4.21 8.31 14.67
CA SER A 121 2.87 8.88 14.81
C SER A 121 1.93 8.13 13.88
N SER A 122 0.76 7.70 14.38
CA SER A 122 -0.24 7.04 13.54
C SER A 122 -1.02 8.03 12.66
N PHE A 123 -0.99 9.31 13.00
CA PHE A 123 -1.64 10.39 12.25
C PHE A 123 -0.71 10.97 11.18
N GLU A 124 0.60 11.02 11.45
CA GLU A 124 1.61 11.64 10.58
C GLU A 124 2.64 10.60 10.11
N LEU A 125 2.22 9.74 9.18
CA LEU A 125 3.04 8.61 8.69
C LEU A 125 4.29 9.05 7.90
N HIS A 126 4.33 10.30 7.44
CA HIS A 126 5.48 10.84 6.69
C HIS A 126 6.62 11.29 7.62
N LEU A 127 6.35 11.46 8.92
CA LEU A 127 7.29 11.93 9.93
C LEU A 127 7.97 10.78 10.69
N TYR A 128 8.96 11.15 11.50
CA TYR A 128 9.66 10.28 12.44
C TYR A 128 10.27 9.04 11.78
N ASN A 129 10.06 7.84 12.35
CA ASN A 129 10.67 6.60 11.88
C ASN A 129 9.70 5.69 11.11
N PHE A 130 8.51 6.15 10.72
CA PHE A 130 7.61 5.30 9.94
C PHE A 130 8.19 4.91 8.56
N PRO A 131 8.84 5.81 7.79
CA PRO A 131 9.55 5.43 6.57
C PRO A 131 10.65 4.39 6.81
N LEU A 132 11.43 4.55 7.89
CA LEU A 132 12.49 3.62 8.27
C LEU A 132 11.94 2.25 8.71
N LEU A 133 10.81 2.24 9.44
CA LEU A 133 10.09 1.03 9.80
C LEU A 133 9.67 0.28 8.53
N HIS A 134 9.04 0.97 7.57
CA HIS A 134 8.66 0.36 6.30
C HIS A 134 9.86 -0.23 5.55
N GLN A 135 10.96 0.52 5.41
CA GLN A 135 12.18 0.01 4.74
C GLN A 135 12.75 -1.22 5.45
N THR A 136 12.66 -1.26 6.78
CA THR A 136 13.09 -2.42 7.57
C THR A 136 12.21 -3.63 7.33
N LEU A 137 10.88 -3.46 7.34
CA LEU A 137 9.91 -4.53 7.05
C LEU A 137 10.11 -5.09 5.65
N ASP A 138 10.28 -4.22 4.65
CA ASP A 138 10.51 -4.61 3.26
C ASP A 138 11.80 -5.43 3.10
N ARG A 139 12.90 -4.97 3.69
CA ARG A 139 14.19 -5.68 3.66
C ARG A 139 14.11 -7.06 4.29
N ASP A 140 13.44 -7.17 5.43
CA ASP A 140 13.40 -8.40 6.21
C ASP A 140 12.35 -9.41 5.68
N LEU A 141 11.43 -8.98 4.81
CA LEU A 141 10.50 -9.85 4.10
C LEU A 141 11.18 -10.65 2.96
N PRO A 142 10.76 -11.90 2.72
CA PRO A 142 11.15 -12.65 1.52
C PRO A 142 10.78 -11.89 0.25
N ALA A 143 11.64 -11.95 -0.77
CA ALA A 143 11.50 -11.17 -2.00
C ALA A 143 10.11 -11.30 -2.66
N HIS A 144 9.55 -12.51 -2.71
CA HIS A 144 8.22 -12.77 -3.29
C HIS A 144 7.04 -12.18 -2.50
N LYS A 145 7.25 -11.71 -1.27
CA LYS A 145 6.23 -11.05 -0.43
C LYS A 145 6.32 -9.52 -0.41
N ARG A 146 7.47 -8.97 -0.83
CA ARG A 146 7.72 -7.51 -0.81
C ARG A 146 6.72 -6.73 -1.65
N ASP A 147 6.38 -7.25 -2.83
CA ASP A 147 5.36 -6.63 -3.69
C ASP A 147 3.98 -6.53 -3.03
N ALA A 148 3.61 -7.52 -2.22
CA ALA A 148 2.34 -7.49 -1.48
C ALA A 148 2.37 -6.41 -0.39
N LEU A 149 3.48 -6.29 0.34
CA LEU A 149 3.67 -5.20 1.30
C LEU A 149 3.60 -3.84 0.61
N LEU A 150 4.40 -3.64 -0.45
CA LEU A 150 4.46 -2.37 -1.18
C LEU A 150 3.07 -1.93 -1.66
N ARG A 151 2.26 -2.86 -2.19
CA ARG A 151 0.89 -2.56 -2.62
C ARG A 151 -0.04 -2.17 -1.46
N ALA A 152 0.05 -2.87 -0.34
CA ALA A 152 -0.82 -2.66 0.82
C ALA A 152 -0.44 -1.43 1.68
N MET A 153 0.78 -0.91 1.55
CA MET A 153 1.22 0.24 2.33
C MET A 153 0.49 1.53 1.90
N PRO A 154 0.16 2.44 2.83
CA PRO A 154 -0.38 3.75 2.48
C PRO A 154 0.65 4.59 1.71
N ASN A 155 0.19 5.58 0.96
CA ASN A 155 1.06 6.57 0.31
C ASN A 155 1.47 7.62 1.33
N PHE A 156 2.49 7.31 2.13
CA PHE A 156 2.98 8.20 3.19
C PHE A 156 4.22 9.01 2.76
N ASN A 157 4.79 8.76 1.58
CA ASN A 157 5.81 9.62 0.98
C ASN A 157 5.81 9.47 -0.56
N PRO A 158 6.46 10.39 -1.30
CA PRO A 158 6.55 10.33 -2.77
C PRO A 158 7.33 9.11 -3.28
N GLU A 159 8.30 8.62 -2.51
CA GLU A 159 9.10 7.44 -2.88
C GLU A 159 8.24 6.18 -3.01
N ILE A 160 7.26 5.99 -2.11
CA ILE A 160 6.30 4.87 -2.15
C ILE A 160 5.40 4.98 -3.38
N ILE A 161 4.93 6.17 -3.71
CA ILE A 161 4.13 6.41 -4.92
C ILE A 161 4.95 6.04 -6.17
N SER A 162 6.20 6.48 -6.24
CA SER A 162 7.12 6.15 -7.33
C SER A 162 7.41 4.64 -7.43
N LYS A 163 7.68 3.97 -6.30
CA LYS A 163 7.89 2.52 -6.24
C LYS A 163 6.67 1.74 -6.72
N LYS A 164 5.47 2.13 -6.28
CA LYS A 164 4.21 1.53 -6.77
C LYS A 164 4.02 1.76 -8.26
N LYS A 165 4.27 2.97 -8.75
CA LYS A 165 4.22 3.31 -10.17
C LYS A 165 5.16 2.41 -10.98
N GLN A 166 6.40 2.23 -10.54
CA GLN A 166 7.36 1.36 -11.20
C GLN A 166 6.92 -0.12 -11.20
N ALA A 167 6.41 -0.61 -10.07
CA ALA A 167 5.91 -1.98 -9.93
C ALA A 167 4.67 -2.26 -10.81
N LEU A 168 3.80 -1.28 -11.00
CA LEU A 168 2.66 -1.39 -11.91
C LEU A 168 3.09 -1.26 -13.38
N LYS A 169 4.06 -0.38 -13.67
CA LYS A 169 4.61 -0.17 -15.02
C LYS A 169 5.26 -1.44 -15.58
N SER A 170 5.98 -2.19 -14.75
CA SER A 170 6.62 -3.45 -15.18
C SER A 170 5.61 -4.51 -15.65
N ARG A 171 4.35 -4.44 -15.19
CA ARG A 171 3.27 -5.36 -15.56
C ARG A 171 2.51 -4.95 -16.82
N ILE A 172 2.67 -3.73 -17.31
CA ILE A 172 1.93 -3.25 -18.49
C ILE A 172 2.23 -4.11 -19.73
N LYS A 173 3.49 -4.52 -19.92
CA LYS A 173 3.87 -5.38 -21.06
C LYS A 173 3.13 -6.72 -21.04
N TYR A 174 2.92 -7.29 -19.85
CA TYR A 174 2.17 -8.54 -19.70
C TYR A 174 0.71 -8.37 -20.15
N TRP A 175 0.04 -7.31 -19.70
CA TRP A 175 -1.35 -7.02 -20.09
C TRP A 175 -1.50 -6.68 -21.57
N ALA A 176 -0.54 -5.94 -22.14
CA ALA A 176 -0.51 -5.64 -23.57
C ALA A 176 -0.33 -6.91 -24.42
N THR A 177 0.52 -7.85 -23.99
CA THR A 177 0.67 -9.16 -24.65
C THR A 177 -0.61 -9.99 -24.56
N LEU A 178 -1.30 -9.97 -23.41
CA LEU A 178 -2.56 -10.69 -23.23
C LEU A 178 -3.65 -10.16 -24.17
N SER A 179 -3.76 -8.83 -24.28
CA SER A 179 -4.69 -8.16 -25.20
C SER A 179 -4.36 -8.53 -26.66
N ALA A 180 -3.09 -8.51 -27.05
CA ALA A 180 -2.65 -8.97 -28.37
C ALA A 180 -3.01 -10.45 -28.65
N ALA A 181 -2.90 -11.33 -27.66
CA ALA A 181 -3.33 -12.72 -27.81
C ALA A 181 -4.85 -12.83 -27.99
N GLY A 182 -5.63 -12.00 -27.31
CA GLY A 182 -7.09 -11.89 -27.49
C GLY A 182 -7.47 -11.45 -28.91
N ALA A 183 -6.76 -10.48 -29.47
CA ALA A 183 -6.97 -10.00 -30.84
C ALA A 183 -6.65 -11.05 -31.93
N ALA A 184 -5.98 -12.16 -31.60
CA ALA A 184 -5.68 -13.23 -32.54
C ALA A 184 -6.89 -14.11 -32.89
N VAL A 185 -7.96 -14.06 -32.08
CA VAL A 185 -9.15 -14.89 -32.25
C VAL A 185 -10.30 -14.04 -32.83
N PRO A 186 -10.72 -14.25 -34.08
CA PRO A 186 -11.77 -13.45 -34.72
C PRO A 186 -13.16 -13.91 -34.25
N VAL A 187 -13.55 -13.53 -33.03
CA VAL A 187 -14.91 -13.74 -32.52
C VAL A 187 -15.65 -12.40 -32.45
N PRO A 188 -16.83 -12.25 -33.07
CA PRO A 188 -17.59 -11.00 -33.03
C PRO A 188 -17.91 -10.58 -31.58
N GLY A 189 -17.65 -9.31 -31.22
CA GLY A 189 -18.02 -8.69 -29.94
C GLY A 189 -17.22 -9.13 -28.69
N LEU A 190 -16.76 -10.39 -28.64
CA LEU A 190 -16.15 -10.98 -27.45
C LEU A 190 -14.79 -10.39 -27.07
N SER A 191 -13.91 -10.08 -28.03
CA SER A 191 -12.55 -9.61 -27.75
C SER A 191 -12.49 -8.15 -27.26
N ILE A 192 -13.34 -7.27 -27.78
CA ILE A 192 -13.43 -5.87 -27.31
C ILE A 192 -13.91 -5.82 -25.86
N ASP A 193 -14.95 -6.59 -25.53
CA ASP A 193 -15.50 -6.63 -24.17
C ASP A 193 -14.52 -7.24 -23.17
N VAL A 194 -13.77 -8.28 -23.59
CA VAL A 194 -12.73 -8.91 -22.76
C VAL A 194 -11.57 -7.94 -22.52
N ASP A 195 -11.10 -7.22 -23.54
CA ASP A 195 -10.04 -6.22 -23.39
C ASP A 195 -10.48 -5.05 -22.52
N LEU A 196 -11.72 -4.57 -22.67
CA LEU A 196 -12.28 -3.52 -21.82
C LEU A 196 -12.46 -3.97 -20.37
N ALA A 197 -12.95 -5.20 -20.14
CA ALA A 197 -13.08 -5.77 -18.80
C ALA A 197 -11.70 -5.94 -18.12
N MET A 198 -10.69 -6.38 -18.87
CA MET A 198 -9.31 -6.44 -18.40
C MET A 198 -8.79 -5.04 -18.04
N LEU A 199 -9.00 -4.04 -18.90
CA LEU A 199 -8.62 -2.64 -18.61
C LEU A 199 -9.32 -2.11 -17.36
N VAL A 200 -10.61 -2.39 -17.16
CA VAL A 200 -11.35 -2.04 -15.92
C VAL A 200 -10.65 -2.65 -14.70
N GLY A 201 -10.32 -3.93 -14.74
CA GLY A 201 -9.63 -4.62 -13.66
C GLY A 201 -8.27 -3.99 -13.33
N VAL A 202 -7.45 -3.73 -14.35
CA VAL A 202 -6.10 -3.15 -14.17
C VAL A 202 -6.16 -1.72 -13.67
N VAL A 203 -7.06 -0.88 -14.20
CA VAL A 203 -7.22 0.52 -13.75
C VAL A 203 -7.76 0.57 -12.33
N THR A 204 -8.67 -0.33 -11.96
CA THR A 204 -9.15 -0.47 -10.58
C THR A 204 -8.00 -0.83 -9.63
N GLU A 205 -7.10 -1.74 -10.04
CA GLU A 205 -5.89 -2.06 -9.28
C GLU A 205 -5.01 -0.82 -9.10
N TYR A 206 -4.86 0.04 -10.12
CA TYR A 206 -4.11 1.29 -10.00
C TYR A 206 -4.75 2.24 -8.98
N VAL A 207 -6.08 2.44 -9.06
CA VAL A 207 -6.83 3.27 -8.10
C VAL A 207 -6.64 2.78 -6.67
N PHE A 208 -6.71 1.46 -6.43
CA PHE A 208 -6.48 0.86 -5.12
C PHE A 208 -5.02 0.99 -4.65
N ALA A 209 -4.05 0.74 -5.53
CA ALA A 209 -2.63 0.88 -5.23
C ALA A 209 -2.29 2.32 -4.84
N PHE A 210 -2.89 3.30 -5.51
CA PHE A 210 -2.70 4.72 -5.20
C PHE A 210 -3.65 5.25 -4.11
N GLY A 211 -4.51 4.43 -3.53
CA GLY A 211 -5.42 4.84 -2.45
C GLY A 211 -6.40 5.94 -2.89
N LEU A 212 -6.76 5.97 -4.18
CA LEU A 212 -7.63 6.96 -4.80
C LEU A 212 -9.10 6.51 -4.84
N ASP A 213 -9.42 5.34 -4.28
CA ASP A 213 -10.81 4.91 -4.10
C ASP A 213 -11.49 5.70 -2.97
N ILE A 214 -12.83 5.73 -3.01
CA ILE A 214 -13.66 6.50 -2.07
C ILE A 214 -13.33 6.13 -0.61
N GLN A 215 -13.11 4.85 -0.30
CA GLN A 215 -12.88 4.41 1.07
C GLN A 215 -11.47 4.78 1.54
N SER A 216 -10.47 4.66 0.69
CA SER A 216 -9.10 5.11 0.99
C SER A 216 -9.02 6.61 1.23
N LEU A 217 -9.70 7.42 0.41
CA LEU A 217 -9.78 8.87 0.60
C LEU A 217 -10.53 9.25 1.90
N LYS A 218 -11.63 8.55 2.24
CA LYS A 218 -12.33 8.74 3.52
C LYS A 218 -11.44 8.38 4.72
N ARG A 219 -10.68 7.28 4.64
CA ARG A 219 -9.71 6.90 5.69
C ARG A 219 -8.59 7.92 5.81
N LEU A 220 -8.10 8.45 4.70
CA LEU A 220 -7.10 9.51 4.69
C LEU A 220 -7.63 10.77 5.36
N SER A 221 -8.84 11.20 4.99
CA SER A 221 -9.54 12.33 5.60
C SER A 221 -9.71 12.18 7.11
N ALA A 222 -10.19 11.02 7.57
CA ALA A 222 -10.36 10.73 8.99
C ALA A 222 -9.03 10.72 9.77
N ARG A 223 -7.93 10.35 9.12
CA ARG A 223 -6.60 10.30 9.74
C ARG A 223 -5.93 11.67 9.80
N THR A 224 -5.97 12.46 8.73
CA THR A 224 -5.25 13.74 8.66
C THR A 224 -6.10 14.93 9.12
N GLY A 225 -7.42 14.76 9.22
CA GLY A 225 -8.36 15.84 9.51
C GLY A 225 -8.72 16.70 8.29
N VAL A 226 -8.06 16.50 7.16
CA VAL A 226 -8.37 17.21 5.90
C VAL A 226 -9.72 16.71 5.37
N PRO A 227 -10.68 17.60 5.04
CA PRO A 227 -11.99 17.19 4.53
C PRO A 227 -11.90 16.33 3.26
N TYR A 228 -12.74 15.31 3.15
CA TYR A 228 -12.82 14.46 1.96
C TYR A 228 -13.03 15.27 0.66
N ALA A 229 -13.84 16.33 0.73
CA ALA A 229 -14.08 17.21 -0.41
C ALA A 229 -12.79 17.85 -0.94
N ASP A 230 -11.90 18.26 -0.04
CA ASP A 230 -10.64 18.90 -0.38
C ASP A 230 -9.64 17.91 -0.99
N LEU A 231 -9.58 16.69 -0.46
CA LEU A 231 -8.77 15.61 -1.03
C LEU A 231 -9.27 15.24 -2.43
N ARG A 232 -10.60 15.25 -2.65
CA ARG A 232 -11.19 14.97 -3.95
C ARG A 232 -10.99 16.12 -4.94
N ALA A 233 -10.98 17.37 -4.48
CA ALA A 233 -10.86 18.55 -5.34
C ALA A 233 -9.51 18.65 -6.06
N VAL A 234 -8.45 18.06 -5.50
CA VAL A 234 -7.11 18.05 -6.12
C VAL A 234 -6.91 16.91 -7.13
N ILE A 235 -7.87 16.00 -7.24
CA ILE A 235 -7.86 14.91 -8.22
C ILE A 235 -8.30 15.45 -9.56
N ILE A 236 -7.45 15.27 -10.57
CA ILE A 236 -7.70 15.75 -11.94
C ILE A 236 -8.30 14.64 -12.80
N SER A 237 -7.86 13.39 -12.61
CA SER A 237 -8.35 12.31 -13.47
C SER A 237 -9.82 11.98 -13.13
N PRO A 238 -10.64 11.67 -14.15
CA PRO A 238 -12.01 11.19 -13.94
C PRO A 238 -12.06 9.72 -13.49
N LEU A 239 -10.90 9.12 -13.17
CA LEU A 239 -10.74 7.70 -12.86
C LEU A 239 -10.61 7.45 -11.35
N ALA A 240 -10.62 8.48 -10.52
CA ALA A 240 -10.47 8.37 -9.09
C ALA A 240 -11.75 8.80 -8.35
N ALA A 241 -11.92 8.30 -7.12
CA ALA A 241 -13.11 8.50 -6.30
C ALA A 241 -14.43 8.07 -6.97
N VAL A 242 -14.36 7.11 -7.89
CA VAL A 242 -15.51 6.55 -8.64
C VAL A 242 -15.31 5.06 -8.84
N GLU A 243 -16.41 4.35 -9.10
CA GLU A 243 -16.34 2.96 -9.55
C GLU A 243 -15.93 2.93 -11.03
N ILE A 244 -14.86 2.20 -11.33
CA ILE A 244 -14.38 2.06 -12.71
C ILE A 244 -15.35 1.17 -13.47
N SER A 245 -15.96 1.72 -14.52
CA SER A 245 -16.86 1.00 -15.41
C SER A 245 -16.35 1.06 -16.85
N ILE A 246 -16.80 0.11 -17.67
CA ILE A 246 -16.50 0.09 -19.10
C ILE A 246 -16.91 1.42 -19.76
N HIS A 247 -18.11 1.92 -19.45
CA HIS A 247 -18.62 3.19 -19.98
C HIS A 247 -17.72 4.38 -19.63
N LEU A 248 -17.24 4.46 -18.37
CA LEU A 248 -16.31 5.49 -17.95
C LEU A 248 -14.99 5.40 -18.72
N LEU A 249 -14.42 4.19 -18.84
CA LEU A 249 -13.18 4.00 -19.59
C LEU A 249 -13.32 4.40 -21.05
N ILE A 250 -14.39 3.97 -21.74
CA ILE A 250 -14.65 4.37 -23.13
C ILE A 250 -14.73 5.89 -23.23
N LYS A 251 -15.49 6.55 -22.35
CA LYS A 251 -15.61 8.02 -22.36
C LYS A 251 -14.24 8.70 -22.25
N VAL A 252 -13.38 8.20 -21.37
CA VAL A 252 -12.03 8.75 -21.18
C VAL A 252 -11.12 8.44 -22.37
N ILE A 253 -11.21 7.23 -22.95
CA ILE A 253 -10.41 6.82 -24.11
C ILE A 253 -10.80 7.62 -25.36
N VAL A 254 -12.09 7.87 -25.59
CA VAL A 254 -12.59 8.67 -26.71
C VAL A 254 -12.03 10.10 -26.65
N GLN A 255 -11.93 10.68 -25.45
CA GLN A 255 -11.31 12.00 -25.25
C GLN A 255 -9.81 12.04 -25.64
N LEU A 256 -9.14 10.88 -25.75
CA LEU A 256 -7.73 10.78 -26.11
C LEU A 256 -7.50 10.66 -27.63
N GLY A 257 -8.56 10.68 -28.46
CA GLY A 257 -8.56 10.79 -29.92
C GLY A 257 -7.74 9.74 -30.66
N SER A 258 -6.41 9.89 -30.65
CA SER A 258 -5.42 8.97 -31.23
C SER A 258 -5.58 7.52 -30.78
N VAL A 259 -6.00 7.28 -29.54
CA VAL A 259 -6.23 5.93 -29.00
C VAL A 259 -7.52 5.32 -29.55
N ALA A 260 -8.58 6.11 -29.66
CA ALA A 260 -9.84 5.64 -30.22
C ALA A 260 -9.70 5.25 -31.70
N ALA A 261 -8.88 5.99 -32.46
CA ALA A 261 -8.56 5.64 -33.84
C ALA A 261 -7.83 4.29 -33.96
N LEU A 262 -6.90 3.99 -33.02
CA LEU A 262 -6.20 2.70 -33.01
C LEU A 262 -7.13 1.53 -32.69
N MET A 263 -8.04 1.69 -31.72
CA MET A 263 -9.06 0.67 -31.41
C MET A 263 -9.99 0.39 -32.60
N ALA A 264 -10.43 1.44 -33.30
CA ALA A 264 -11.25 1.29 -34.49
C ALA A 264 -10.48 0.58 -35.63
N ALA A 265 -9.20 0.92 -35.82
CA ALA A 265 -8.36 0.28 -36.83
C ALA A 265 -8.13 -1.21 -36.53
N GLU A 266 -7.85 -1.56 -35.28
CA GLU A 266 -7.68 -2.94 -34.83
C GLU A 266 -8.87 -3.81 -35.21
N GLU A 267 -10.09 -3.33 -34.92
CA GLU A 267 -11.32 -4.07 -35.23
C GLU A 267 -11.47 -4.32 -36.73
N VAL A 268 -11.11 -3.36 -37.58
CA VAL A 268 -11.14 -3.54 -39.04
C VAL A 268 -10.15 -4.60 -39.49
N PHE A 269 -8.91 -4.54 -39.02
CA PHE A 269 -7.87 -5.47 -39.46
C PHE A 269 -8.12 -6.91 -38.98
N ARG A 270 -8.77 -7.11 -37.82
CA ARG A 270 -9.01 -8.47 -37.29
C ARG A 270 -9.85 -9.34 -38.22
N TRP A 271 -10.67 -8.75 -39.08
CA TRP A 271 -11.53 -9.47 -40.04
C TRP A 271 -10.83 -9.87 -41.34
N ILE A 272 -9.58 -9.43 -41.56
CA ILE A 272 -8.82 -9.79 -42.77
C ILE A 272 -8.01 -11.06 -42.47
N PRO A 273 -8.31 -12.22 -43.10
CA PRO A 273 -7.58 -13.45 -42.85
C PRO A 273 -6.09 -13.31 -43.18
N ILE A 274 -5.25 -14.03 -42.42
CA ILE A 274 -3.79 -14.17 -42.61
C ILE A 274 -3.00 -12.87 -42.36
N ILE A 275 -3.30 -11.79 -43.07
CA ILE A 275 -2.55 -10.51 -43.01
C ILE A 275 -3.10 -9.59 -41.92
N GLY A 276 -4.42 -9.59 -41.72
CA GLY A 276 -5.07 -8.71 -40.75
C GLY A 276 -4.82 -9.08 -39.30
N ILE A 277 -4.69 -10.37 -39.01
CA ILE A 277 -4.48 -10.87 -37.65
C ILE A 277 -3.18 -10.33 -37.03
N PRO A 278 -1.98 -10.45 -37.67
CA PRO A 278 -0.77 -9.83 -37.12
C PRO A 278 -0.86 -8.31 -36.92
N ILE A 279 -1.56 -7.60 -37.82
CA ILE A 279 -1.77 -6.15 -37.70
C ILE A 279 -2.67 -5.84 -36.49
N ALA A 280 -3.78 -6.55 -36.33
CA ALA A 280 -4.69 -6.41 -35.20
C ALA A 280 -3.97 -6.70 -33.87
N MET A 281 -3.17 -7.77 -33.79
CA MET A 281 -2.36 -8.08 -32.60
C MET A 281 -1.39 -6.93 -32.24
N GLY A 282 -0.71 -6.35 -33.24
CA GLY A 282 0.21 -5.24 -33.04
C GLY A 282 -0.49 -3.95 -32.59
N LEU A 283 -1.66 -3.66 -33.17
CA LEU A 283 -2.50 -2.52 -32.76
C LEU A 283 -3.03 -2.72 -31.33
N SER A 284 -3.53 -3.91 -31.01
CA SER A 284 -4.03 -4.27 -29.68
C SER A 284 -2.97 -4.09 -28.60
N PHE A 285 -1.77 -4.65 -28.82
CA PHE A 285 -0.62 -4.45 -27.94
C PHE A 285 -0.33 -2.96 -27.72
N THR A 286 -0.23 -2.20 -28.81
CA THR A 286 0.16 -0.79 -28.78
C THR A 286 -0.88 0.07 -28.08
N THR A 287 -2.16 -0.17 -28.35
CA THR A 287 -3.30 0.52 -27.76
C THR A 287 -3.35 0.27 -26.26
N THR A 288 -3.36 -1.00 -25.84
CA THR A 288 -3.39 -1.39 -24.42
C THR A 288 -2.17 -0.85 -23.67
N TYR A 289 -0.97 -0.95 -24.26
CA TYR A 289 0.25 -0.40 -23.65
C TYR A 289 0.16 1.12 -23.43
N ARG A 290 -0.34 1.88 -24.42
CA ARG A 290 -0.48 3.34 -24.33
C ARG A 290 -1.54 3.75 -23.30
N ILE A 291 -2.71 3.11 -23.31
CA ILE A 291 -3.80 3.37 -22.36
C ILE A 291 -3.31 3.16 -20.93
N LEU A 292 -2.71 1.99 -20.65
CA LEU A 292 -2.28 1.65 -19.31
C LEU A 292 -1.18 2.56 -18.80
N ASN A 293 -0.19 2.95 -19.64
CA ASN A 293 0.83 3.91 -19.22
C ASN A 293 0.22 5.28 -18.91
N LEU A 294 -0.69 5.77 -19.76
CA LEU A 294 -1.32 7.07 -19.58
C LEU A 294 -2.17 7.12 -18.31
N PHE A 295 -2.96 6.07 -18.03
CA PHE A 295 -3.75 5.99 -16.80
C PHE A 295 -2.87 5.82 -15.57
N LEU A 296 -1.81 5.02 -15.66
CA LEU A 296 -0.83 4.87 -14.58
C LEU A 296 -0.16 6.21 -14.23
N ASP A 297 0.25 6.98 -15.24
CA ASP A 297 0.86 8.30 -15.05
C ASP A 297 -0.14 9.28 -14.40
N LYS A 298 -1.36 9.39 -14.95
CA LYS A 298 -2.40 10.27 -14.40
C LYS A 298 -2.75 9.95 -12.95
N LEU A 299 -2.94 8.68 -12.62
CA LEU A 299 -3.29 8.24 -11.26
C LEU A 299 -2.12 8.40 -10.28
N ALA A 300 -0.88 8.20 -10.72
CA ALA A 300 0.29 8.48 -9.89
C ALA A 300 0.40 9.99 -9.57
N ASP A 301 0.15 10.85 -10.56
CA ASP A 301 0.16 12.30 -10.36
C ASP A 301 -0.99 12.75 -9.44
N ASP A 302 -2.19 12.14 -9.56
CA ASP A 302 -3.28 12.37 -8.61
C ASP A 302 -2.92 11.93 -7.19
N ALA A 303 -2.25 10.77 -7.05
CA ALA A 303 -1.79 10.27 -5.76
C ALA A 303 -0.81 11.26 -5.09
N GLN A 304 0.08 11.85 -5.88
CA GLN A 304 1.03 12.87 -5.42
C GLN A 304 0.30 14.14 -4.96
N ARG A 305 -0.66 14.64 -5.76
CA ARG A 305 -1.48 15.80 -5.38
C ARG A 305 -2.29 15.57 -4.10
N VAL A 306 -2.91 14.39 -3.97
CA VAL A 306 -3.66 14.01 -2.77
C VAL A 306 -2.74 13.89 -1.57
N PHE A 307 -1.55 13.32 -1.74
CA PHE A 307 -0.54 13.25 -0.69
C PHE A 307 -0.15 14.64 -0.21
N GLU A 308 0.25 15.54 -1.12
CA GLU A 308 0.62 16.93 -0.80
C GLU A 308 -0.52 17.68 -0.11
N ARG A 309 -1.77 17.52 -0.57
CA ARG A 309 -2.94 18.15 0.06
C ARG A 309 -3.17 17.63 1.49
N ALA A 310 -2.86 16.37 1.74
CA ALA A 310 -3.04 15.73 3.04
C ALA A 310 -1.97 16.10 4.08
N LEU A 311 -0.89 16.78 3.67
CA LEU A 311 0.15 17.31 4.56
C LEU A 311 -0.18 18.69 5.13
N VAL A 312 -1.23 19.35 4.62
CA VAL A 312 -1.62 20.72 4.97
C VAL A 312 -2.46 20.77 6.24
#